data_AF-A0A1G2F5B6-F1
#
_entry.id   AF-A0A1G2F5B6-F1
#
_cell.length_a   1.000
_cell.length_b   1.000
_cell.length_c   1.000
_cell.angle_alpha   90.00
_cell.angle_beta   90.00
_cell.angle_gamma   90.00
#
_symmetry.space_group_name_H-M   'P 1'
#
loop_
_entity.id
_entity.type
_entity.pdbx_description
1 polymer ?
#
loop_
_entity_poly.entity_id
_entity_poly.type
_entity_poly.pdbx_seq_one_letter_code
_entity_poly.pdbx_strand_id
1 'polypeptide(L)'
;MSKILIIVVIVVLVGGGVYWWKKDAINKLFGEKNPEGEICIHVITPAKNLTTGECREFPTPCDVPDDWEKVEKCSIIKYYLYKNQTECATVKYACPNDLRPFADSIGCGCGKADISY
;
A
#
# COMPACT_ATOMS: atom_id res chain seq x y z
N MET A 1 61.83 -0.33 22.55
CA MET A 1 60.44 -0.18 22.07
C MET A 1 59.94 -1.55 21.62
N SER A 2 59.00 -2.12 22.38
CA SER A 2 58.61 -3.53 22.29
C SER A 2 57.74 -3.80 21.06
N LYS A 3 58.10 -4.79 20.23
CA LYS A 3 57.35 -5.20 19.02
C LYS A 3 55.86 -5.46 19.28
N ILE A 4 55.52 -5.83 20.52
CA ILE A 4 54.17 -6.04 21.00
C ILE A 4 53.31 -4.77 20.90
N LEU A 5 53.90 -3.60 21.19
CA LEU A 5 53.18 -2.32 21.14
C LEU A 5 52.75 -1.97 19.71
N ILE A 6 53.60 -2.28 18.72
CA ILE A 6 53.33 -2.03 17.29
C ILE A 6 52.20 -2.93 16.80
N ILE A 7 52.19 -4.20 17.19
CA ILE A 7 51.14 -5.15 16.80
C ILE A 7 49.77 -4.73 17.35
N VAL A 8 49.71 -4.30 18.62
CA VAL A 8 48.46 -3.82 19.24
C VAL A 8 47.92 -2.59 18.51
N VAL A 9 48.78 -1.64 18.14
CA VAL A 9 48.37 -0.44 17.39
C VAL A 9 47.83 -0.81 16.01
N ILE A 10 48.47 -1.74 15.29
CA ILE A 10 48.00 -2.18 13.97
C ILE A 10 46.63 -2.87 14.09
N VAL A 11 46.44 -3.75 15.07
CA VAL A 11 45.15 -4.44 15.28
C VAL A 11 44.03 -3.46 15.60
N VAL A 12 44.31 -2.42 16.40
CA VAL A 12 43.31 -1.38 16.72
C VAL A 12 42.98 -0.52 15.50
N LEU A 13 43.97 -0.15 14.70
CA LEU A 13 43.75 0.66 13.49
C LEU A 13 43.02 -0.12 12.39
N VAL A 14 43.40 -1.37 12.15
CA VAL A 14 42.77 -2.23 11.13
C VAL A 14 41.38 -2.67 11.59
N GLY A 15 41.24 -3.14 12.83
CA GLY A 15 39.96 -3.54 13.41
C GLY A 15 38.99 -2.37 13.52
N GLY A 16 39.46 -1.20 13.94
CA GLY A 16 38.68 0.04 13.96
C GLY A 16 38.24 0.45 12.55
N GLY A 17 39.14 0.47 11.58
CA GLY A 17 38.80 0.84 10.19
C GLY A 17 37.72 -0.06 9.57
N VAL A 18 37.83 -1.38 9.75
CA VAL A 18 36.83 -2.34 9.27
C VAL A 18 35.48 -2.17 9.97
N TYR A 19 35.49 -1.93 11.30
CA TYR A 19 34.29 -1.70 12.08
C TYR A 19 33.53 -0.44 11.63
N TRP A 20 34.25 0.67 11.40
CA TRP A 20 33.66 1.92 10.92
C TRP A 20 33.09 1.80 9.50
N TRP A 21 33.76 1.09 8.59
CA TRP A 21 33.27 0.90 7.22
C TRP A 21 31.96 0.09 7.16
N LYS A 22 31.80 -0.92 8.02
CA LYS A 22 30.57 -1.72 8.08
C LYS A 22 29.36 -0.94 8.60
N LYS A 23 29.56 0.03 9.50
CA LYS A 23 28.48 0.84 10.09
C LYS A 23 27.82 1.76 9.07
N ASP A 24 28.61 2.36 8.18
CA ASP A 24 28.12 3.29 7.14
C ASP A 24 27.22 2.58 6.10
N ALA A 25 27.58 1.35 5.71
CA ALA A 25 26.78 0.55 4.80
C ALA A 25 25.41 0.14 5.37
N ILE A 26 25.33 -0.11 6.69
CA ILE A 26 24.08 -0.49 7.35
C ILE A 26 23.11 0.69 7.44
N ASN A 27 23.59 1.89 7.76
CA ASN A 27 22.74 3.09 7.85
C ASN A 27 22.08 3.47 6.52
N LYS A 28 22.69 3.11 5.38
CA LYS A 28 22.12 3.39 4.06
C LYS A 28 20.96 2.46 3.67
N LEU A 29 20.81 1.32 4.35
CA LEU A 29 19.73 0.35 4.08
C LEU A 29 18.48 0.59 4.92
N PHE A 30 18.61 1.29 6.06
CA PHE A 30 17.49 1.57 6.96
C PHE A 30 17.04 3.02 6.84
N GLY A 31 16.34 3.29 5.75
CA GLY A 31 15.12 4.12 5.63
C GLY A 31 15.03 5.46 6.37
N GLU A 32 14.73 6.48 5.58
CA GLU A 32 14.28 7.81 6.01
C GLU A 32 13.16 7.72 7.05
N LYS A 33 13.42 8.28 8.24
CA LYS A 33 12.49 8.28 9.38
C LYS A 33 11.60 9.52 9.28
N ASN A 34 10.30 9.33 9.03
CA ASN A 34 9.27 10.37 9.13
C ASN A 34 9.18 10.85 10.61
N PRO A 35 9.04 12.17 10.90
CA PRO A 35 9.02 12.74 12.27
C PRO A 35 8.07 12.11 13.30
N GLU A 36 7.04 11.37 12.88
CA GLU A 36 6.09 10.71 13.81
C GLU A 36 6.36 9.22 14.03
N GLY A 37 7.39 8.65 13.39
CA GLY A 37 7.81 7.27 13.64
C GLY A 37 6.85 6.18 13.14
N GLU A 38 5.75 6.55 12.48
CA GLU A 38 4.87 5.60 11.83
C GLU A 38 5.39 5.25 10.43
N ILE A 39 5.65 3.95 10.21
CA ILE A 39 6.08 3.44 8.92
C ILE A 39 4.82 3.31 8.05
N CYS A 40 4.51 4.34 7.26
CA CYS A 40 3.46 4.24 6.25
C CYS A 40 3.95 3.34 5.11
N ILE A 41 3.41 2.12 5.05
CA ILE A 41 3.67 1.18 3.97
C ILE A 41 2.85 1.56 2.73
N HIS A 42 3.47 1.53 1.55
CA HIS A 42 2.82 1.88 0.28
C HIS A 42 2.00 0.70 -0.26
N VAL A 43 0.89 0.36 0.41
CA VAL A 43 -0.03 -0.69 -0.02
C VAL A 43 -1.46 -0.14 -0.04
N ILE A 44 -2.14 -0.38 -1.16
CA ILE A 44 -3.56 -0.02 -1.32
C ILE A 44 -4.35 -0.73 -0.22
N THR A 45 -5.02 0.06 0.62
CA THR A 45 -5.75 -0.42 1.79
C THR A 45 -7.24 -0.22 1.59
N PRO A 46 -8.03 -1.30 1.43
CA PRO A 46 -9.47 -1.18 1.41
C PRO A 46 -10.01 -0.90 2.81
N ALA A 47 -10.94 0.04 2.93
CA ALA A 47 -11.58 0.38 4.19
C ALA A 47 -13.04 0.78 3.99
N LYS A 48 -13.83 0.64 5.05
CA LYS A 48 -15.28 0.82 5.06
C LYS A 48 -15.72 1.78 6.14
N ASN A 49 -16.58 2.73 5.76
CA ASN A 49 -17.29 3.57 6.71
C ASN A 49 -18.45 2.78 7.33
N LEU A 50 -18.43 2.61 8.66
CA LEU A 50 -19.48 1.87 9.37
C LEU A 50 -20.80 2.65 9.49
N THR A 51 -20.76 3.97 9.33
CA THR A 51 -21.93 4.84 9.42
C THR A 51 -22.69 4.92 8.09
N THR A 52 -21.97 5.06 6.97
CA THR A 52 -22.59 5.20 5.63
C THR A 52 -22.64 3.89 4.84
N GLY A 53 -21.84 2.89 5.24
CA GLY A 53 -21.65 1.65 4.48
C GLY A 53 -20.78 1.80 3.23
N GLU A 54 -20.15 2.96 3.01
CA GLU A 54 -19.25 3.19 1.89
C GLU A 54 -17.95 2.39 2.04
N CYS A 55 -17.50 1.69 1.01
CA CYS A 55 -16.18 1.06 0.96
C CYS A 55 -15.31 1.70 -0.12
N ARG A 56 -14.06 2.01 0.21
CA ARG A 56 -13.08 2.62 -0.68
C ARG A 56 -11.69 2.02 -0.51
N GLU A 57 -10.90 2.14 -1.57
CA GLU A 57 -9.47 1.82 -1.54
C GLU A 57 -8.67 3.11 -1.31
N PHE A 58 -7.82 3.08 -0.29
CA PHE A 58 -6.94 4.17 0.08
C PHE A 58 -5.51 3.87 -0.39
N PRO A 59 -4.75 4.85 -0.91
CA PRO A 59 -3.39 4.62 -1.42
C PRO A 59 -2.45 4.01 -0.38
N THR A 60 -2.62 4.40 0.88
CA THR A 60 -1.86 3.87 2.02
C THR A 60 -2.77 3.60 3.22
N PRO A 61 -2.35 2.75 4.18
CA PRO A 61 -3.10 2.54 5.41
C PRO A 61 -3.21 3.77 6.31
N CYS A 62 -2.37 4.79 6.07
CA CYS A 62 -2.35 6.06 6.79
C CYS A 62 -3.40 7.05 6.26
N ASP A 63 -3.87 6.85 5.02
CA ASP A 63 -4.93 7.69 4.42
C ASP A 63 -6.34 7.25 4.86
N VAL A 64 -6.46 6.09 5.52
CA VAL A 64 -7.73 5.57 6.04
C VAL A 64 -8.15 6.36 7.27
N PRO A 65 -9.33 7.00 7.29
CA PRO A 65 -9.81 7.72 8.47
C PRO A 65 -10.02 6.79 9.67
N ASP A 66 -9.83 7.32 10.88
CA ASP A 66 -9.92 6.54 12.12
C ASP A 66 -11.30 5.89 12.36
N ASP A 67 -12.36 6.48 11.81
CA ASP A 67 -13.75 5.99 11.92
C ASP A 67 -14.10 4.92 10.88
N TRP A 68 -13.13 4.48 10.07
CA TRP A 68 -13.31 3.45 9.04
C TRP A 68 -12.67 2.13 9.46
N GLU A 69 -13.35 1.03 9.14
CA GLU A 69 -12.86 -0.33 9.35
C GLU A 69 -12.03 -0.77 8.14
N LYS A 70 -10.76 -1.16 8.36
CA LYS A 70 -9.92 -1.77 7.31
C LYS A 70 -10.46 -3.17 7.00
N VAL A 71 -10.74 -3.44 5.73
CA VAL A 71 -11.30 -4.72 5.27
C VAL A 71 -10.36 -5.39 4.28
N GLU A 72 -10.50 -6.70 4.06
CA GLU A 72 -9.64 -7.41 3.09
C GLU A 72 -9.87 -6.96 1.64
N LYS A 73 -11.12 -6.64 1.30
CA LYS A 73 -11.50 -6.19 -0.03
C LYS A 73 -12.82 -5.42 0.00
N CYS A 74 -12.91 -4.38 -0.81
CA CYS A 74 -14.22 -3.85 -1.20
C CYS A 74 -14.82 -4.78 -2.26
N SER A 75 -15.76 -5.65 -1.85
CA SER A 75 -16.63 -6.35 -2.81
C SER A 75 -17.39 -5.33 -3.64
N ILE A 76 -17.74 -5.62 -4.89
CA ILE A 76 -18.59 -4.73 -5.71
C ILE A 76 -19.85 -5.50 -6.08
N ILE A 77 -21.03 -5.01 -5.66
CA ILE A 77 -22.30 -5.46 -6.26
C ILE A 77 -22.30 -5.00 -7.70
N LYS A 78 -22.38 -5.96 -8.62
CA LYS A 78 -22.40 -5.71 -10.05
C LYS A 78 -23.82 -5.86 -10.59
N TYR A 79 -24.36 -4.81 -11.16
CA TYR A 79 -25.59 -4.83 -11.94
C TYR A 79 -25.24 -4.76 -13.43
N TYR A 80 -25.26 -5.92 -14.10
CA TYR A 80 -24.99 -6.00 -15.54
C TYR A 80 -26.18 -5.45 -16.33
N LEU A 81 -25.91 -4.43 -17.15
CA LEU A 81 -26.88 -3.91 -18.10
C LEU A 81 -26.80 -4.66 -19.43
N TYR A 82 -25.59 -5.02 -19.84
CA TYR A 82 -25.31 -5.77 -21.06
C TYR A 82 -24.31 -6.89 -20.77
N LYS A 83 -24.56 -8.09 -21.32
CA LYS A 83 -23.72 -9.29 -21.13
C LYS A 83 -22.78 -9.57 -22.31
N ASN A 84 -22.68 -8.61 -23.24
CA ASN A 84 -21.93 -8.75 -24.48
C ASN A 84 -20.93 -7.61 -24.62
N GLN A 85 -19.65 -7.92 -24.83
CA GLN A 85 -18.59 -6.92 -24.94
C GLN A 85 -18.76 -5.97 -26.13
N THR A 86 -19.32 -6.44 -27.24
CA THR A 86 -19.56 -5.60 -28.42
C THR A 86 -20.63 -4.54 -28.14
N GLU A 87 -21.65 -4.90 -27.36
CA GLU A 87 -22.68 -3.95 -26.91
C GLU A 87 -22.06 -2.94 -25.94
N CYS A 88 -21.23 -3.39 -25.01
CA CYS A 88 -20.52 -2.51 -24.08
C CYS A 88 -19.64 -1.45 -24.74
N ALA A 89 -19.06 -1.74 -25.91
CA ALA A 89 -18.22 -0.80 -26.65
C ALA A 89 -19.03 0.27 -27.42
N THR A 90 -20.31 0.02 -27.67
CA THR A 90 -21.14 0.84 -28.58
C THR A 90 -22.22 1.61 -27.84
N VAL A 91 -22.68 1.13 -26.68
CA VAL A 91 -23.73 1.77 -25.90
C VAL A 91 -23.17 2.76 -24.87
N LYS A 92 -23.76 3.95 -24.80
CA LYS A 92 -23.48 4.93 -23.76
C LYS A 92 -24.54 4.83 -22.67
N TYR A 93 -24.14 4.43 -21.48
CA TYR A 93 -25.02 4.34 -20.30
C TYR A 93 -24.53 5.26 -19.19
N ALA A 94 -25.45 5.71 -18.35
CA ALA A 94 -25.17 6.48 -17.15
C ALA A 94 -25.69 5.69 -15.94
N CYS A 95 -24.89 5.64 -14.89
CA CYS A 95 -25.28 4.96 -13.66
C CYS A 95 -26.03 5.93 -12.75
N PRO A 96 -27.19 5.54 -12.20
CA PRO A 96 -27.92 6.37 -11.25
C PRO A 96 -27.22 6.37 -9.88
N ASN A 97 -27.43 7.42 -9.09
CA ASN A 97 -26.92 7.56 -7.72
C ASN A 97 -25.38 7.42 -7.64
N ASP A 98 -24.85 6.84 -6.57
CA ASP A 98 -23.40 6.63 -6.34
C ASP A 98 -22.83 5.40 -7.07
N LEU A 99 -23.55 4.84 -8.04
CA LEU A 99 -23.08 3.67 -8.77
C LEU A 99 -22.02 4.09 -9.79
N ARG A 100 -20.91 3.35 -9.85
CA ARG A 100 -19.83 3.57 -10.82
C ARG A 100 -19.99 2.63 -12.01
N PRO A 101 -19.72 3.09 -13.24
CA PRO A 101 -19.71 2.21 -14.40
C PRO A 101 -18.55 1.21 -14.29
N PHE A 102 -18.78 -0.02 -14.75
CA PHE A 102 -17.75 -1.06 -14.83
C PHE A 102 -17.89 -1.86 -16.13
N ALA A 103 -16.77 -2.44 -16.57
CA ALA A 103 -16.73 -3.40 -17.66
C ALA A 103 -15.71 -4.50 -17.32
N ASP A 104 -16.09 -5.76 -17.53
CA ASP A 104 -15.25 -6.93 -17.33
C ASP A 104 -15.49 -7.97 -18.43
N SER A 105 -14.95 -9.19 -18.24
CA SER A 105 -15.08 -10.26 -19.23
C SER A 105 -16.51 -10.77 -19.39
N ILE A 106 -17.40 -10.57 -18.41
CA ILE A 106 -18.78 -11.04 -18.40
C ILE A 106 -19.69 -10.00 -19.07
N GLY A 107 -19.40 -8.71 -18.90
CA GLY A 107 -20.18 -7.64 -19.50
C GLY A 107 -19.90 -6.28 -18.90
N CYS A 108 -20.88 -5.39 -18.97
CA CYS A 108 -20.78 -4.05 -18.42
C CYS A 108 -22.08 -3.58 -17.79
N GLY A 109 -21.96 -2.61 -16.91
CA GLY A 109 -23.09 -2.01 -16.23
C GLY A 109 -22.65 -1.14 -15.07
N CYS A 110 -23.42 -1.16 -13.99
CA CYS A 110 -23.24 -0.29 -12.85
C CYS A 110 -22.94 -1.09 -11.59
N GLY A 111 -22.01 -0.63 -10.76
CA GLY A 111 -21.71 -1.29 -9.50
C GLY A 111 -21.45 -0.33 -8.35
N LYS A 112 -21.70 -0.82 -7.13
CA LYS A 112 -21.31 -0.15 -5.88
C LYS A 112 -20.47 -1.13 -5.08
N ALA A 113 -19.54 -0.62 -4.27
CA ALA A 113 -18.91 -1.49 -3.31
C ALA A 113 -19.98 -2.10 -2.38
N ASP A 114 -20.08 -3.43 -2.36
CA ASP A 114 -20.89 -4.18 -1.40
C ASP A 114 -20.11 -4.41 -0.12
N ILE A 115 -20.87 -4.55 0.96
CA ILE A 115 -20.41 -5.05 2.23
C ILE A 115 -20.65 -6.56 2.23
N SER A 116 -19.68 -7.34 1.77
CA SER A 116 -19.71 -8.79 2.01
C SER A 116 -18.94 -9.08 3.31
N TYR A 117 -19.66 -9.55 4.33
CA TYR A 117 -19.12 -10.07 5.60
C TYR A 117 -18.70 -11.53 5.46
#